data_AF-A0A0F3NRH5-F1
#
_entry.id   AF-A0A0F3NRH5-F1
#
_cell.length_a   1.000
_cell.length_b   1.000
_cell.length_c   1.000
_cell.angle_alpha   90.00
_cell.angle_beta   90.00
_cell.angle_gamma   90.00
#
_symmetry.space_group_name_H-M   'P 1'
#
loop_
_entity.id
_entity.type
_entity.pdbx_description
1 polymer ?
#
loop_
_entity_poly.entity_id
_entity_poly.type
_entity_poly.pdbx_seq_one_letter_code
_entity_poly.pdbx_strand_id
1 'polypeptide(L)'
;MLQATLTLPGIAGIILTIGMAVDANILIYERIREELQNGNSILYSVREGFKLSFATIIDSNITTLLAAILLYIFGTGAVKGFAITLAIGILSSMYSATL
;
A
#
# COMPACT_ATOMS: atom_id res chain seq x y z
N MET A 1 -26.46 3.42 -8.55
CA MET A 1 -25.54 4.55 -8.30
C MET A 1 -24.97 4.36 -6.91
N LEU A 2 -23.67 4.12 -6.76
CA LEU A 2 -23.03 4.11 -5.44
C LEU A 2 -23.14 5.54 -4.87
N GLN A 3 -24.03 5.77 -3.91
CA GLN A 3 -24.05 6.99 -3.10
C GLN A 3 -22.88 6.95 -2.12
N ALA A 4 -21.65 6.98 -2.64
CA ALA A 4 -20.45 7.16 -1.84
C ALA A 4 -20.32 8.67 -1.56
N THR A 5 -21.00 9.14 -0.51
CA THR A 5 -20.77 10.49 0.01
C THR A 5 -19.33 10.55 0.52
N LEU A 6 -18.57 11.55 0.07
CA LEU A 6 -17.20 11.81 0.57
C LEU A 6 -17.31 12.26 2.04
N THR A 7 -17.28 11.30 2.95
CA THR A 7 -17.38 11.50 4.40
C THR A 7 -15.99 11.49 5.03
N LEU A 8 -15.86 11.97 6.28
CA LEU A 8 -14.60 11.94 7.04
C LEU A 8 -13.86 10.58 6.97
N PRO A 9 -14.56 9.43 7.13
CA PRO A 9 -13.96 8.12 6.93
C PRO A 9 -13.45 7.90 5.50
N GLY A 10 -14.20 8.33 4.48
CA GLY A 10 -13.75 8.23 3.09
C GLY A 10 -12.41 8.92 2.84
N ILE A 11 -12.23 10.13 3.39
CA ILE A 11 -10.99 10.90 3.33
C ILE A 11 -9.86 10.20 4.11
N ALA A 12 -10.15 9.62 5.28
CA ALA A 12 -9.18 8.84 6.04
C ALA A 12 -8.65 7.63 5.25
N GLY A 13 -9.51 6.97 4.45
CA GLY A 13 -9.10 5.86 3.57
C GLY A 13 -8.12 6.31 2.47
N ILE A 14 -8.32 7.51 1.94
CA ILE A 14 -7.41 8.10 0.94
C ILE A 14 -6.05 8.40 1.58
N ILE A 15 -6.03 9.07 2.74
CA ILE A 15 -4.79 9.40 3.46
C ILE A 15 -4.02 8.12 3.84
N LEU A 16 -4.71 7.08 4.30
CA LEU A 16 -4.10 5.79 4.62
C LEU A 16 -3.44 5.17 3.38
N THR A 17 -4.12 5.20 2.23
CA THR A 17 -3.57 4.68 0.97
C THR A 17 -2.28 5.41 0.58
N ILE A 18 -2.26 6.73 0.72
CA ILE A 18 -1.05 7.55 0.46
C ILE A 18 0.07 7.17 1.44
N GLY A 19 -0.23 7.03 2.73
CA GLY A 19 0.77 6.67 3.75
C GLY A 19 1.43 5.32 3.48
N MET A 20 0.64 4.31 3.11
CA MET A 20 1.19 2.99 2.77
C MET A 20 2.01 3.00 1.48
N ALA A 21 1.65 3.84 0.50
CA ALA A 21 2.43 3.99 -0.73
C ALA A 21 3.82 4.60 -0.47
N VAL A 22 3.95 5.46 0.54
CA VAL A 22 5.25 6.05 0.93
C VAL A 22 6.10 5.07 1.74
N ASP A 23 5.48 4.28 2.62
CA ASP A 23 6.15 3.28 3.45
C ASP A 23 6.98 2.29 2.61
N ALA A 24 6.38 1.80 1.52
CA ALA A 24 7.06 0.94 0.55
C ALA A 24 8.36 1.56 -0.01
N ASN A 25 8.32 2.83 -0.40
CA ASN A 25 9.48 3.52 -0.98
C ASN A 25 10.59 3.75 0.05
N ILE A 26 10.21 4.05 1.30
CA ILE A 26 11.15 4.19 2.41
C ILE A 26 11.87 2.85 2.67
N LEU A 27 11.12 1.73 2.69
CA LEU A 27 11.69 0.40 2.88
C LEU A 27 12.74 0.05 1.80
N ILE A 28 12.45 0.31 0.51
CA ILE A 28 13.42 0.07 -0.57
C ILE A 28 14.70 0.88 -0.32
N TYR A 29 14.53 2.17 0.01
CA TYR A 29 15.65 3.07 0.21
C TYR A 29 16.51 2.66 1.40
N GLU A 30 15.90 2.28 2.52
CA GLU A 30 16.61 1.76 3.69
C GLU A 30 17.38 0.50 3.35
N ARG A 31 16.78 -0.44 2.60
CA ARG A 31 17.46 -1.67 2.22
C ARG A 31 18.65 -1.42 1.29
N ILE A 32 18.50 -0.54 0.30
CA ILE A 32 19.61 -0.14 -0.57
C ILE A 32 20.73 0.48 0.27
N ARG A 33 20.38 1.34 1.24
CA ARG A 33 21.34 2.00 2.13
C ARG A 33 22.08 0.99 3.02
N GLU A 34 21.40 -0.01 3.58
CA GLU A 34 22.04 -1.11 4.33
C GLU A 34 23.03 -1.88 3.47
N GLU A 35 22.64 -2.29 2.26
CA GLU A 35 23.51 -3.06 1.35
C GLU A 35 24.74 -2.24 0.94
N LEU A 36 24.58 -0.93 0.73
CA LEU A 36 25.71 -0.01 0.48
C LEU A 36 26.64 0.11 1.70
N GLN A 37 26.10 0.15 2.93
CA GLN A 37 26.91 0.18 4.15
C GLN A 37 27.70 -1.13 4.36
N ASN A 38 27.16 -2.25 3.89
CA ASN A 38 27.84 -3.55 3.89
C ASN A 38 28.96 -3.65 2.84
N GLY A 39 29.20 -2.59 2.06
CA GLY A 39 30.28 -2.54 1.06
C GLY A 39 29.92 -3.15 -0.30
N ASN A 40 28.64 -3.47 -0.53
CA ASN A 40 28.20 -4.01 -1.81
C ASN A 40 28.18 -2.94 -2.91
N SER A 41 28.36 -3.38 -4.16
CA SER A 41 28.34 -2.45 -5.31
C SER A 41 26.95 -1.83 -5.48
N ILE A 42 26.90 -0.58 -5.94
CA ILE A 42 25.64 0.17 -6.15
C ILE A 42 24.65 -0.61 -7.00
N LEU A 43 25.11 -1.27 -8.06
CA LEU A 43 24.26 -2.05 -8.95
C LEU A 43 23.65 -3.27 -8.25
N TYR A 44 24.42 -3.92 -7.36
CA TYR A 44 23.95 -5.05 -6.54
C TYR A 44 22.94 -4.59 -5.49
N SER A 45 23.25 -3.53 -4.75
CA SER A 45 22.40 -2.99 -3.68
C SER A 45 21.03 -2.54 -4.22
N VAL A 46 21.00 -1.91 -5.40
CA VAL A 46 19.74 -1.56 -6.07
C VAL A 46 18.97 -2.81 -6.49
N ARG A 47 19.63 -3.80 -7.09
CA ARG A 47 18.96 -5.04 -7.53
C ARG A 47 18.34 -5.80 -6.36
N GLU A 48 19.08 -5.98 -5.27
CA GLU A 48 18.58 -6.69 -4.08
C GLU A 48 17.51 -5.88 -3.34
N GLY A 49 17.67 -4.55 -3.25
CA GLY A 49 16.65 -3.65 -2.71
C GLY A 49 15.31 -3.79 -3.44
N PHE A 50 15.30 -3.79 -4.78
CA PHE A 50 14.07 -3.98 -5.56
C PHE A 50 13.49 -5.39 -5.44
N LYS A 51 14.33 -6.42 -5.46
CA LYS A 51 13.90 -7.83 -5.46
C LYS A 51 13.18 -8.22 -4.16
N LEU A 52 13.72 -7.81 -3.02
CA LEU A 52 13.11 -8.08 -1.71
C LEU A 52 11.88 -7.19 -1.47
N SER A 53 11.96 -5.92 -1.86
CA SER A 53 10.87 -4.97 -1.61
C SER A 53 9.63 -5.25 -2.45
N PHE A 54 9.78 -5.82 -3.65
CA PHE A 54 8.63 -6.17 -4.49
C PHE A 54 7.71 -7.19 -3.82
N ALA A 55 8.27 -8.20 -3.16
CA ALA A 55 7.49 -9.18 -2.40
C ALA A 55 6.76 -8.52 -1.23
N THR A 56 7.45 -7.67 -0.46
CA THR A 56 6.86 -6.95 0.68
C THR A 56 5.76 -5.98 0.25
N ILE A 57 5.91 -5.31 -0.89
CA ILE A 57 4.89 -4.40 -1.46
C ILE A 57 3.64 -5.19 -1.84
N ILE A 58 3.81 -6.31 -2.54
CA ILE A 58 2.70 -7.18 -2.93
C ILE A 58 1.98 -7.71 -1.67
N ASP A 59 2.72 -8.22 -0.68
CA ASP A 59 2.15 -8.75 0.55
C ASP A 59 1.39 -7.66 1.33
N SER A 60 1.95 -6.45 1.44
CA SER A 60 1.30 -5.33 2.14
C SER A 60 -0.01 -4.91 1.45
N ASN A 61 -0.05 -4.86 0.11
CA ASN A 61 -1.27 -4.56 -0.65
C ASN A 61 -2.32 -5.68 -0.51
N ILE A 62 -1.92 -6.96 -0.58
CA ILE A 62 -2.81 -8.10 -0.43
C ILE A 62 -3.43 -8.13 0.98
N THR A 63 -2.62 -7.95 2.01
CA THR A 63 -3.08 -7.96 3.40
C THR A 63 -4.06 -6.82 3.66
N THR A 64 -3.79 -5.63 3.10
CA THR A 64 -4.70 -4.49 3.24
C THR A 64 -5.99 -4.69 2.43
N LEU A 65 -5.93 -5.33 1.26
CA LEU A 65 -7.12 -5.65 0.47
C LEU A 65 -8.03 -6.63 1.24
N LEU A 66 -7.44 -7.64 1.88
CA LEU A 66 -8.17 -8.57 2.76
C LEU A 66 -8.82 -7.82 3.93
N ALA A 67 -8.10 -6.89 4.57
CA ALA A 67 -8.66 -6.06 5.63
C ALA A 67 -9.83 -5.20 5.12
N ALA A 68 -9.70 -4.59 3.95
CA ALA A 68 -10.78 -3.80 3.32
C ALA A 68 -12.02 -4.65 3.04
N ILE A 69 -11.85 -5.89 2.56
CA ILE A 69 -12.95 -6.84 2.35
C ILE A 69 -13.64 -7.19 3.66
N LEU A 70 -12.88 -7.50 4.71
CA LEU A 70 -13.44 -7.80 6.03
C LEU A 70 -14.19 -6.59 6.61
N LEU A 71 -13.64 -5.38 6.49
CA LEU A 71 -14.29 -4.14 6.91
C LEU A 71 -15.57 -3.85 6.12
N TYR A 72 -15.62 -4.22 4.84
CA TYR A 72 -16.83 -4.06 4.04
C TYR A 72 -17.94 -5.04 4.46
N ILE A 73 -17.59 -6.29 4.74
CA ILE A 73 -18.54 -7.36 5.11
C ILE A 73 -19.05 -7.15 6.54
N PHE A 74 -18.14 -6.93 7.50
CA PHE A 74 -18.47 -6.87 8.92
C PHE A 74 -18.68 -5.44 9.45
N GLY A 75 -18.18 -4.42 8.75
CA GLY A 75 -18.34 -3.03 9.18
C GLY A 75 -19.76 -2.51 9.02
N THR A 76 -20.10 -1.48 9.78
CA THR A 76 -21.42 -0.82 9.74
C THR A 76 -21.28 0.70 9.57
N GLY A 77 -22.31 1.34 9.03
CA GLY A 77 -22.39 2.79 8.85
C GLY A 77 -21.16 3.40 8.15
N ALA A 78 -20.42 4.23 8.88
CA ALA A 78 -19.21 4.92 8.44
C ALA A 78 -18.06 3.99 8.00
N VAL A 79 -17.94 2.81 8.61
CA VAL A 79 -16.85 1.86 8.34
C VAL A 79 -16.96 1.26 6.94
N LYS A 80 -18.19 1.02 6.45
CA LYS A 80 -18.40 0.57 5.06
C LYS A 80 -17.96 1.62 4.04
N GLY A 81 -18.20 2.91 4.33
CA GLY A 81 -17.74 4.02 3.49
C GLY A 81 -16.22 4.07 3.39
N PHE A 82 -15.52 3.89 4.52
CA PHE A 82 -14.06 3.78 4.57
C PHE A 82 -13.54 2.55 3.81
N ALA A 83 -14.18 1.38 3.98
CA ALA A 83 -13.76 0.15 3.31
C ALA A 83 -13.83 0.26 1.78
N ILE A 84 -14.87 0.94 1.25
CA ILE A 84 -15.02 1.16 -0.19
C ILE A 84 -13.93 2.09 -0.73
N THR A 85 -13.63 3.20 -0.06
CA THR A 85 -12.59 4.12 -0.53
C THR A 85 -11.21 3.50 -0.44
N LEU A 86 -10.93 2.75 0.63
CA LEU A 86 -9.69 2.00 0.79
C LEU A 86 -9.52 0.94 -0.31
N ALA A 87 -10.56 0.17 -0.61
CA ALA A 87 -10.52 -0.85 -1.67
C ALA A 87 -10.25 -0.23 -3.06
N ILE A 88 -10.90 0.90 -3.39
CA ILE A 88 -10.65 1.62 -4.64
C ILE A 88 -9.21 2.14 -4.70
N GLY A 89 -8.70 2.69 -3.59
CA GLY A 89 -7.33 3.18 -3.50
C GLY A 89 -6.29 2.09 -3.73
N ILE A 90 -6.47 0.91 -3.10
CA ILE A 90 -5.56 -0.24 -3.26
C ILE A 90 -5.62 -0.78 -4.68
N LEU A 91 -6.81 -0.95 -5.26
CA LEU A 91 -6.94 -1.42 -6.65
C LEU A 91 -6.25 -0.48 -7.66
N SER A 92 -6.37 0.84 -7.45
CA SER A 92 -5.65 1.82 -8.27
C SER A 92 -4.13 1.75 -8.06
N SER A 93 -3.67 1.57 -6.81
CA SER A 93 -2.25 1.43 -6.48
C SER A 93 -1.64 0.17 -7.10
N MET A 94 -2.30 -0.97 -6.97
CA MET A 94 -1.85 -2.23 -7.56
C MET A 94 -1.73 -2.12 -9.08
N TYR A 95 -2.70 -1.49 -9.75
CA TYR A 95 -2.64 -1.26 -11.19
C TYR A 95 -1.43 -0.38 -11.58
N SER A 96 -1.16 0.71 -10.87
CA SER A 96 0.02 1.55 -11.11
C SER A 96 1.36 0.89 -10.78
N ALA A 97 1.37 -0.10 -9.88
CA ALA A 97 2.59 -0.83 -9.51
C ALA A 97 2.89 -2.01 -10.44
N THR A 98 1.89 -2.50 -11.19
CA THR A 98 2.05 -3.61 -12.14
C THR A 98 2.17 -3.17 -13.61
N LEU A 99 1.80 -1.93 -13.94
CA LEU A 99 1.98 -1.32 -15.28
C LEU A 99 3.21 -0.42 -15.32
#